data_AF-A0A1J1IA58-F1
#
_entry.id   AF-A0A1J1IA58-F1
#
_cell.length_a   1.000
_cell.length_b   1.000
_cell.length_c   1.000
_cell.angle_alpha   90.00
_cell.angle_beta   90.00
_cell.angle_gamma   90.00
#
_symmetry.space_group_name_H-M   'P 1'
#
loop_
_entity.id
_entity.type
_entity.pdbx_description
1 polymer ?
#
loop_
_entity_poly.entity_id
_entity_poly.type
_entity_poly.pdbx_seq_one_letter_code
_entity_poly.pdbx_strand_id
1 'polypeptide(L)'
;MCISISFIENEKDIQQFINRQTQITKLIMKDGSYGCDLSVLKLSKLEHLTIRSCEGYEMNIAKMIIQNPKLRSLDLDIICTCFDLDEYDDDDTGNEILTAICELKYLESLNISINKISSDVFESLTKIITLRELHLNYQNDDQFYNKLSKLCVLKLLRIEALTIKPSELIGFYNYNTIIPEDIIFQFSQNFQNLKHLSFENKLFNIIGTVLKYFIKLETFEFVCNNSDGDQDNFVIDEDIKHENLKEFKVKNIESHNMKSILNTISACPNLELVKISGISDISHQGLKQILDDHLKLKYLKLGMYDFNFQGVTAELIKSAALQSISLSGLSQFLSLETIKEFFKEEFSCIKLFKTGWRRWSYFKLVMKKCGPLK
;
A
#
# COMPACT_ATOMS: atom_id res chain seq x y z
N MET A 1 -19.84 -5.91 -16.52
CA MET A 1 -20.47 -6.51 -15.31
C MET A 1 -19.36 -7.01 -14.39
N CYS A 2 -19.48 -6.81 -13.08
CA CYS A 2 -18.51 -7.24 -12.08
C CYS A 2 -19.04 -8.48 -11.34
N ILE A 3 -18.23 -9.53 -11.26
CA ILE A 3 -18.54 -10.75 -10.53
C ILE A 3 -17.43 -11.00 -9.50
N SER A 4 -17.82 -11.29 -8.25
CA SER A 4 -16.93 -11.74 -7.20
C SER A 4 -17.41 -13.09 -6.70
N ILE A 5 -16.55 -14.10 -6.75
CA ILE A 5 -16.84 -15.47 -6.37
C ILE A 5 -15.80 -15.95 -5.36
N SER A 6 -16.28 -16.68 -4.36
CA SER A 6 -15.47 -17.52 -3.48
C SER A 6 -15.91 -18.97 -3.71
N PHE A 7 -14.96 -19.88 -3.95
CA PHE A 7 -15.27 -21.27 -4.24
C PHE A 7 -15.20 -22.07 -2.96
N ILE A 8 -16.37 -22.33 -2.37
CA ILE A 8 -16.46 -23.18 -1.18
C ILE A 8 -17.08 -24.54 -1.53
N GLU A 9 -17.94 -24.66 -2.56
CA GLU A 9 -18.43 -25.95 -3.07
C GLU A 9 -19.23 -25.76 -4.39
N ASN A 10 -19.12 -26.72 -5.32
CA ASN A 10 -19.88 -26.89 -6.59
C ASN A 10 -19.39 -26.15 -7.87
N GLU A 11 -18.26 -26.61 -8.42
CA GLU A 11 -17.50 -26.03 -9.55
C GLU A 11 -18.25 -25.99 -10.89
N LYS A 12 -18.96 -27.06 -11.25
CA LYS A 12 -19.59 -27.20 -12.59
C LYS A 12 -20.70 -26.19 -12.82
N ASP A 13 -21.52 -25.93 -11.80
CA ASP A 13 -22.63 -24.99 -11.89
C ASP A 13 -22.12 -23.55 -11.99
N ILE A 14 -21.05 -23.22 -11.27
CA ILE A 14 -20.38 -21.92 -11.36
C ILE A 14 -19.76 -21.72 -12.74
N GLN A 15 -19.04 -22.72 -13.27
CA GLN A 15 -18.46 -22.66 -14.61
C GLN A 15 -19.55 -22.42 -15.67
N GLN A 16 -20.66 -23.17 -15.62
CA GLN A 16 -21.78 -22.98 -16.55
C GLN A 16 -22.41 -21.60 -16.38
N PHE A 17 -22.59 -21.14 -15.15
CA PHE A 17 -23.11 -19.81 -14.87
C PHE A 17 -22.24 -18.72 -15.48
N ILE A 18 -20.92 -18.76 -15.23
CA ILE A 18 -19.94 -17.81 -15.75
C ILE A 18 -19.94 -17.83 -17.29
N ASN A 19 -19.91 -19.02 -17.90
CA ASN A 19 -19.88 -19.16 -19.36
C ASN A 19 -21.16 -18.67 -20.06
N ARG A 20 -22.28 -18.58 -19.35
CA ARG A 20 -23.51 -17.93 -19.86
C ARG A 20 -23.41 -16.40 -19.82
N GLN A 21 -22.46 -15.83 -19.09
CA GLN A 21 -22.30 -14.38 -18.97
C GLN A 21 -21.37 -13.84 -20.05
N THR A 22 -21.92 -13.13 -21.04
CA THR A 22 -21.12 -12.56 -22.14
C THR A 22 -20.62 -11.13 -21.88
N GLN A 23 -20.91 -10.56 -20.69
CA GLN A 23 -20.67 -9.15 -20.36
C GLN A 23 -19.77 -8.96 -19.12
N ILE A 24 -19.12 -10.02 -18.64
CA ILE A 24 -18.17 -9.92 -17.53
C ILE A 24 -16.98 -9.09 -18.00
N THR A 25 -16.74 -7.99 -17.29
CA THR A 25 -15.58 -7.09 -17.52
C THR A 25 -14.61 -7.14 -16.34
N LYS A 26 -15.10 -7.55 -15.15
CA LYS A 26 -14.30 -7.75 -13.95
C LYS A 26 -14.66 -9.06 -13.27
N LEU A 27 -13.66 -9.88 -13.01
CA LEU A 27 -13.78 -11.13 -12.26
C LEU A 27 -12.84 -11.10 -11.06
N ILE A 28 -13.40 -11.35 -9.87
CA ILE A 28 -12.65 -11.52 -8.63
C ILE A 28 -12.87 -12.93 -8.12
N MET A 29 -11.78 -13.66 -7.94
CA MET A 29 -11.74 -15.01 -7.40
C MET A 29 -10.94 -15.00 -6.10
N LYS A 30 -11.52 -15.54 -5.05
CA LYS A 30 -10.91 -15.66 -3.73
C LYS A 30 -11.13 -17.04 -3.16
N ASP A 31 -10.19 -17.52 -2.36
CA ASP A 31 -10.34 -18.72 -1.52
C ASP A 31 -10.82 -19.90 -2.36
N GLY A 32 -10.03 -20.23 -3.39
CA GLY A 32 -10.37 -21.31 -4.32
C GLY A 32 -9.87 -22.66 -3.82
N SER A 33 -10.76 -23.58 -3.45
CA SER A 33 -10.40 -24.99 -3.21
C SER A 33 -10.00 -25.69 -4.52
N TYR A 34 -9.03 -26.60 -4.51
CA TYR A 34 -8.51 -27.40 -5.65
C TYR A 34 -9.58 -27.94 -6.64
N GLY A 35 -9.32 -27.90 -7.96
CA GLY A 35 -10.13 -28.60 -9.01
C GLY A 35 -10.66 -27.81 -10.23
N CYS A 36 -10.93 -26.51 -10.13
CA CYS A 36 -11.46 -25.68 -11.22
C CYS A 36 -10.44 -25.41 -12.36
N ASP A 37 -10.58 -26.07 -13.50
CA ASP A 37 -9.87 -25.64 -14.72
C ASP A 37 -10.38 -24.27 -15.17
N LEU A 38 -9.62 -23.19 -14.90
CA LEU A 38 -10.00 -21.81 -15.26
C LEU A 38 -9.90 -21.54 -16.76
N SER A 39 -9.14 -22.35 -17.50
CA SER A 39 -8.92 -22.16 -18.93
C SER A 39 -10.15 -22.48 -19.79
N VAL A 40 -11.21 -23.02 -19.19
CA VAL A 40 -12.49 -23.29 -19.85
C VAL A 40 -13.46 -22.10 -19.81
N LEU A 41 -13.11 -21.03 -19.08
CA LEU A 41 -13.96 -19.87 -18.90
C LEU A 41 -13.88 -18.96 -20.13
N LYS A 42 -15.02 -18.74 -20.79
CA LYS A 42 -15.11 -17.92 -22.00
C LYS A 42 -15.41 -16.47 -21.65
N LEU A 43 -14.36 -15.69 -21.36
CA LEU A 43 -14.47 -14.33 -20.83
C LEU A 43 -14.02 -13.24 -21.82
N SER A 44 -14.54 -13.26 -23.05
CA SER A 44 -14.05 -12.42 -24.18
C SER A 44 -14.08 -10.89 -23.99
N LYS A 45 -14.72 -10.38 -22.92
CA LYS A 45 -14.78 -8.96 -22.54
C LYS A 45 -14.06 -8.65 -21.22
N LEU A 46 -13.31 -9.60 -20.67
CA LEU A 46 -12.60 -9.42 -19.41
C LEU A 46 -11.50 -8.38 -19.56
N GLU A 47 -11.54 -7.38 -18.69
CA GLU A 47 -10.56 -6.29 -18.62
C GLU A 47 -9.83 -6.29 -17.27
N HIS A 48 -10.48 -6.82 -16.22
CA HIS A 48 -9.92 -6.86 -14.87
C HIS A 48 -10.04 -8.26 -14.28
N LEU A 49 -8.92 -8.81 -13.84
CA LEU A 49 -8.87 -10.12 -13.20
C LEU A 49 -8.17 -10.03 -11.86
N THR A 50 -8.81 -10.52 -10.81
CA THR A 50 -8.23 -10.68 -9.49
C THR A 50 -8.32 -12.14 -9.08
N ILE A 51 -7.19 -12.75 -8.72
CA ILE A 51 -7.10 -14.12 -8.21
C ILE A 51 -6.29 -14.07 -6.91
N ARG A 52 -6.90 -14.53 -5.81
CA ARG A 52 -6.25 -14.57 -4.49
C ARG A 52 -6.46 -15.92 -3.84
N SER A 53 -5.42 -16.44 -3.18
CA SER A 53 -5.51 -17.67 -2.38
C SER A 53 -6.06 -18.86 -3.16
N CYS A 54 -5.47 -19.12 -4.33
CA CYS A 54 -5.79 -20.28 -5.18
C CYS A 54 -4.55 -21.18 -5.26
N GLU A 55 -4.49 -22.21 -4.41
CA GLU A 55 -3.42 -23.20 -4.41
C GLU A 55 -3.67 -24.28 -5.49
N GLY A 56 -2.62 -24.69 -6.21
CA GLY A 56 -2.69 -25.80 -7.18
C GLY A 56 -3.33 -25.44 -8.53
N TYR A 57 -3.37 -24.15 -8.86
CA TYR A 57 -4.02 -23.59 -10.06
C TYR A 57 -3.08 -22.91 -11.04
N GLU A 58 -1.79 -22.92 -10.76
CA GLU A 58 -0.81 -22.01 -11.33
C GLU A 58 -0.69 -22.20 -12.86
N MET A 59 -0.68 -23.45 -13.37
CA MET A 59 -0.69 -23.75 -14.82
C MET A 59 -1.96 -23.29 -15.56
N ASN A 60 -3.10 -23.18 -14.87
CA ASN A 60 -4.36 -22.73 -15.48
C ASN A 60 -4.43 -21.21 -15.57
N ILE A 61 -3.71 -20.50 -14.70
CA ILE A 61 -3.70 -19.04 -14.66
C ILE A 61 -3.00 -18.48 -15.90
N ALA A 62 -1.84 -19.02 -16.27
CA ALA A 62 -1.14 -18.61 -17.49
C ALA A 62 -2.03 -18.78 -18.74
N LYS A 63 -2.71 -19.93 -18.88
CA LYS A 63 -3.66 -20.18 -19.98
C LYS A 63 -4.82 -19.20 -19.98
N MET A 64 -5.41 -18.94 -18.80
CA MET A 64 -6.50 -17.98 -18.65
C MET A 64 -6.07 -16.57 -19.07
N ILE A 65 -4.86 -16.15 -18.70
CA ILE A 65 -4.29 -14.86 -19.09
C ILE A 65 -4.17 -14.77 -20.62
N ILE A 66 -3.59 -15.79 -21.26
CA ILE A 66 -3.42 -15.85 -22.73
C ILE A 66 -4.76 -15.78 -23.46
N GLN A 67 -5.80 -16.43 -22.94
CA GLN A 67 -7.14 -16.41 -23.53
C GLN A 67 -7.86 -15.06 -23.41
N ASN A 68 -7.38 -14.16 -22.54
CA ASN A 68 -7.98 -12.86 -22.26
C ASN A 68 -7.01 -11.71 -22.60
N PRO A 69 -6.63 -11.52 -23.88
CA PRO A 69 -5.62 -10.54 -24.28
C PRO A 69 -6.04 -9.08 -24.09
N LYS A 70 -7.30 -8.81 -23.72
CA LYS A 70 -7.84 -7.47 -23.44
C LYS A 70 -7.68 -7.04 -21.98
N LEU A 71 -7.06 -7.86 -21.15
CA LEU A 71 -6.79 -7.53 -19.76
C LEU A 71 -6.00 -6.23 -19.65
N ARG A 72 -6.54 -5.31 -18.84
CA ARG A 72 -5.94 -4.02 -18.48
C ARG A 72 -5.43 -4.01 -17.05
N SER A 73 -6.02 -4.82 -16.18
CA SER A 73 -5.61 -4.92 -14.78
C SER A 73 -5.59 -6.37 -14.33
N LEU A 74 -4.51 -6.72 -13.65
CA LEU A 74 -4.29 -8.06 -13.14
C LEU A 74 -3.79 -7.98 -11.69
N ASP A 75 -4.51 -8.64 -10.78
CA ASP A 75 -4.18 -8.74 -9.36
C ASP A 75 -4.04 -10.21 -8.98
N LEU A 76 -2.80 -10.68 -8.93
CA LEU A 76 -2.43 -12.05 -8.59
C LEU A 76 -1.77 -12.08 -7.22
N ASP A 77 -2.56 -12.43 -6.22
CA ASP A 77 -2.08 -12.78 -4.88
C ASP A 77 -2.13 -14.30 -4.74
N ILE A 78 -1.36 -14.97 -5.61
CA ILE A 78 -1.32 -16.43 -5.69
C ILE A 78 -0.31 -16.90 -4.65
N ILE A 79 -0.80 -17.79 -3.79
CA ILE A 79 -0.02 -18.41 -2.77
C ILE A 79 0.85 -19.48 -3.45
N CYS A 80 2.09 -19.13 -3.77
CA CYS A 80 3.11 -20.11 -4.10
C CYS A 80 3.62 -20.80 -2.82
N THR A 81 2.75 -21.18 -1.88
CA THR A 81 3.14 -21.97 -0.71
C THR A 81 3.18 -23.41 -1.11
N CYS A 82 4.33 -23.85 -1.60
CA CYS A 82 4.71 -25.22 -1.27
C CYS A 82 5.05 -25.16 0.23
N PHE A 83 4.08 -25.45 1.10
CA PHE A 83 4.40 -25.78 2.50
C PHE A 83 5.06 -27.16 2.62
N ASP A 84 5.30 -27.83 1.49
CA ASP A 84 6.13 -29.03 1.44
C ASP A 84 7.60 -28.63 1.32
N LEU A 85 8.20 -28.63 2.50
CA LEU A 85 9.62 -28.77 2.74
C LEU A 85 10.19 -29.90 1.85
N ASP A 86 11.27 -29.58 1.15
CA ASP A 86 12.38 -30.47 0.79
C ASP A 86 12.36 -31.36 -0.47
N GLU A 87 11.35 -31.41 -1.36
CA GLU A 87 11.46 -32.38 -2.49
C GLU A 87 10.97 -32.04 -3.91
N TYR A 88 10.49 -30.83 -4.23
CA TYR A 88 10.27 -30.44 -5.63
C TYR A 88 10.78 -29.02 -5.90
N ASP A 89 12.09 -28.97 -6.14
CA ASP A 89 12.78 -27.89 -6.82
C ASP A 89 12.34 -27.93 -8.30
N ASP A 90 12.05 -26.77 -8.90
CA ASP A 90 11.65 -26.56 -10.30
C ASP A 90 10.15 -26.39 -10.61
N ASP A 91 9.44 -25.57 -9.82
CA ASP A 91 8.12 -25.09 -10.27
C ASP A 91 8.28 -23.76 -11.03
N ASP A 92 8.68 -23.88 -12.30
CA ASP A 92 8.80 -22.81 -13.31
C ASP A 92 7.47 -22.05 -13.55
N THR A 93 6.40 -22.42 -12.86
CA THR A 93 5.07 -21.88 -13.07
C THR A 93 4.97 -20.37 -12.80
N GLY A 94 5.77 -19.82 -11.87
CA GLY A 94 5.89 -18.37 -11.70
C GLY A 94 6.43 -17.67 -12.95
N ASN A 95 7.41 -18.31 -13.61
CA ASN A 95 7.98 -17.83 -14.87
C ASN A 95 6.98 -17.93 -16.02
N GLU A 96 6.23 -19.03 -16.11
CA GLU A 96 5.17 -19.21 -17.12
C GLU A 96 4.07 -18.16 -17.00
N ILE A 97 3.59 -17.90 -15.77
CA ILE A 97 2.59 -16.88 -15.50
C ILE A 97 3.12 -15.51 -15.93
N LEU A 98 4.33 -15.13 -15.50
CA LEU A 98 4.88 -13.83 -15.89
C LEU A 98 5.06 -13.71 -17.40
N THR A 99 5.47 -14.79 -18.06
CA THR A 99 5.61 -14.83 -19.52
C THR A 99 4.26 -14.58 -20.20
N ALA A 100 3.19 -15.23 -19.75
CA ALA A 100 1.84 -15.00 -20.25
C ALA A 100 1.37 -13.55 -20.03
N ILE A 101 1.71 -12.95 -18.87
CA ILE A 101 1.39 -11.54 -18.56
C ILE A 101 2.13 -10.60 -19.51
N CYS A 102 3.38 -10.88 -19.85
CA CYS A 102 4.20 -10.04 -20.72
C CYS A 102 3.68 -9.97 -22.17
N GLU A 103 2.81 -10.89 -22.58
CA GLU A 103 2.14 -10.87 -23.89
C GLU A 103 0.87 -9.98 -23.91
N LEU A 104 0.42 -9.46 -22.75
CA LEU A 104 -0.74 -8.59 -22.65
C LEU A 104 -0.42 -7.15 -23.10
N LYS A 105 -0.81 -6.83 -24.34
CA LYS A 105 -0.54 -5.52 -24.98
C LYS A 105 -1.29 -4.32 -24.39
N TYR A 106 -2.31 -4.56 -23.58
CA TYR A 106 -3.17 -3.53 -23.00
C TYR A 106 -3.07 -3.45 -21.48
N LEU A 107 -2.16 -4.19 -20.86
CA LEU A 107 -2.03 -4.23 -19.41
C LEU A 107 -1.50 -2.88 -18.91
N GLU A 108 -2.27 -2.25 -18.03
CA GLU A 108 -2.01 -0.94 -17.44
C GLU A 108 -1.64 -1.05 -15.96
N SER A 109 -2.14 -2.09 -15.26
CA SER A 109 -1.95 -2.30 -13.82
C SER A 109 -1.66 -3.76 -13.50
N LEU A 110 -0.56 -4.03 -12.79
CA LEU A 110 -0.13 -5.36 -12.38
C LEU A 110 0.17 -5.39 -10.88
N ASN A 111 -0.52 -6.24 -10.13
CA ASN A 111 -0.15 -6.66 -8.79
C ASN A 111 0.23 -8.15 -8.82
N ILE A 112 1.45 -8.48 -8.40
CA ILE A 112 1.99 -9.84 -8.48
C ILE A 112 2.97 -10.11 -7.36
N SER A 113 3.06 -11.37 -6.93
CA SER A 113 4.16 -11.83 -6.08
C SER A 113 5.38 -12.26 -6.89
N ILE A 114 6.58 -11.84 -6.48
CA ILE A 114 7.83 -12.05 -7.23
C ILE A 114 8.73 -13.17 -6.67
N ASN A 115 8.26 -13.95 -5.70
CA ASN A 115 9.14 -14.88 -4.95
C ASN A 115 9.69 -15.98 -5.85
N LYS A 116 8.81 -16.60 -6.63
CA LYS A 116 9.15 -17.70 -7.55
C LYS A 116 9.31 -17.26 -9.00
N ILE A 117 9.64 -16.00 -9.23
CA ILE A 117 9.95 -15.49 -10.57
C ILE A 117 11.46 -15.35 -10.65
N SER A 118 12.08 -16.00 -11.63
CA SER A 118 13.51 -15.83 -11.89
C SER A 118 13.81 -14.39 -12.34
N SER A 119 14.99 -13.89 -11.96
CA SER A 119 15.41 -12.53 -12.30
C SER A 119 15.46 -12.28 -13.81
N ASP A 120 15.76 -13.31 -14.61
CA ASP A 120 15.85 -13.21 -16.07
C ASP A 120 14.46 -13.07 -16.72
N VAL A 121 13.47 -13.83 -16.25
CA VAL A 121 12.10 -13.71 -16.73
C VAL A 121 11.48 -12.38 -16.29
N PHE A 122 11.87 -11.88 -15.12
CA PHE A 122 11.43 -10.58 -14.60
C PHE A 122 11.74 -9.41 -15.55
N GLU A 123 12.85 -9.44 -16.28
CA GLU A 123 13.20 -8.42 -17.28
C GLU A 123 12.17 -8.32 -18.42
N SER A 124 11.41 -9.39 -18.68
CA SER A 124 10.36 -9.41 -19.71
C SER A 124 9.23 -8.42 -19.44
N LEU A 125 9.10 -7.89 -18.22
CA LEU A 125 8.14 -6.81 -17.91
C LEU A 125 8.30 -5.61 -18.86
N THR A 126 9.50 -5.37 -19.39
CA THR A 126 9.77 -4.31 -20.39
C THR A 126 8.93 -4.42 -21.66
N LYS A 127 8.39 -5.61 -21.98
CA LYS A 127 7.49 -5.83 -23.12
C LYS A 127 6.13 -5.13 -22.94
N ILE A 128 5.73 -4.88 -21.69
CA ILE A 128 4.44 -4.28 -21.35
C ILE A 128 4.55 -2.75 -21.32
N ILE A 129 4.70 -2.15 -22.51
CA ILE A 129 4.90 -0.70 -22.66
C ILE A 129 3.73 0.17 -22.16
N THR A 130 2.57 -0.43 -21.96
CA THR A 130 1.36 0.23 -21.44
C THR A 130 1.27 0.24 -19.93
N LEU A 131 2.15 -0.48 -19.22
CA LEU A 131 2.12 -0.62 -17.78
C LEU A 131 2.40 0.72 -17.09
N ARG A 132 1.49 1.12 -16.20
CA ARG A 132 1.54 2.37 -15.41
C ARG A 132 1.55 2.11 -13.92
N GLU A 133 0.94 1.03 -13.46
CA GLU A 133 0.88 0.68 -12.05
C GLU A 133 1.52 -0.69 -11.83
N LEU A 134 2.50 -0.76 -10.93
CA LEU A 134 3.20 -1.98 -10.57
C LEU A 134 3.21 -2.15 -9.06
N HIS A 135 2.61 -3.23 -8.59
CA HIS A 135 2.60 -3.63 -7.19
C HIS A 135 3.31 -4.98 -7.07
N LEU A 136 4.38 -5.00 -6.28
CA LEU A 136 5.23 -6.16 -6.09
C LEU A 136 5.10 -6.64 -4.65
N ASN A 137 4.69 -7.89 -4.48
CA ASN A 137 4.65 -8.57 -3.20
C ASN A 137 5.84 -9.53 -3.09
N TYR A 138 6.67 -9.37 -2.06
CA TYR A 138 7.88 -10.18 -1.92
C TYR A 138 7.91 -10.97 -0.60
N GLN A 139 8.66 -12.05 -0.58
CA GLN A 139 9.21 -12.69 0.59
C GLN A 139 10.66 -12.25 0.68
N ASN A 140 11.11 -11.95 1.90
CA ASN A 140 12.47 -11.50 2.13
C ASN A 140 13.42 -12.70 1.95
N ASP A 141 13.77 -12.96 0.69
CA ASP A 141 14.70 -14.01 0.25
C ASP A 141 15.99 -13.39 -0.32
N ASP A 142 17.01 -14.23 -0.55
CA ASP A 142 18.30 -13.79 -1.08
C ASP A 142 18.20 -13.22 -2.53
N GLN A 143 17.10 -13.47 -3.23
CA GLN A 143 16.87 -13.03 -4.61
C GLN A 143 16.15 -11.67 -4.69
N PHE A 144 15.58 -11.17 -3.59
CA PHE A 144 14.82 -9.93 -3.56
C PHE A 144 15.62 -8.74 -4.10
N TYR A 145 16.86 -8.58 -3.64
CA TYR A 145 17.75 -7.51 -4.10
C TYR A 145 18.11 -7.61 -5.58
N ASN A 146 18.30 -8.84 -6.09
CA ASN A 146 18.56 -9.07 -7.51
C ASN A 146 17.36 -8.62 -8.35
N LYS A 147 16.15 -8.98 -7.95
CA LYS A 147 14.90 -8.57 -8.62
C LYS A 147 14.70 -7.06 -8.59
N LEU A 148 14.97 -6.39 -7.46
CA LEU A 148 14.93 -4.91 -7.38
C LEU A 148 15.96 -4.26 -8.30
N SER A 149 17.19 -4.79 -8.34
CA SER A 149 18.25 -4.29 -9.21
C SER A 149 17.87 -4.45 -10.70
N LYS A 150 17.20 -5.54 -11.06
CA LYS A 150 16.64 -5.72 -12.41
C LYS A 150 15.50 -4.74 -12.70
N LEU A 151 14.62 -4.48 -11.73
CA LEU A 151 13.56 -3.48 -11.88
C LEU A 151 14.14 -2.10 -12.21
N CYS A 152 15.26 -1.73 -11.59
CA CYS A 152 15.95 -0.46 -11.86
C CYS A 152 16.32 -0.29 -13.33
N VAL A 153 16.69 -1.35 -14.05
CA VAL A 153 17.17 -1.22 -15.44
C VAL A 153 16.04 -1.15 -16.48
N LEU A 154 14.77 -1.28 -16.08
CA LEU A 154 13.62 -1.32 -16.99
C LEU A 154 13.17 0.08 -17.45
N LYS A 155 14.08 0.83 -18.09
CA LYS A 155 13.93 2.25 -18.48
C LYS A 155 12.79 2.55 -19.46
N LEU A 156 12.26 1.54 -20.14
CA LEU A 156 11.17 1.71 -21.10
C LEU A 156 9.80 1.82 -20.41
N LEU A 157 9.70 1.39 -19.16
CA LEU A 157 8.43 1.42 -18.42
C LEU A 157 8.10 2.84 -17.99
N ARG A 158 6.84 3.23 -18.20
CA ARG A 158 6.30 4.54 -17.80
C ARG A 158 5.48 4.41 -16.52
N ILE A 159 6.09 3.82 -15.49
CA ILE A 159 5.43 3.60 -14.20
C ILE A 159 5.07 4.93 -13.55
N GLU A 160 3.80 5.10 -13.22
CA GLU A 160 3.23 6.21 -12.47
C GLU A 160 2.96 5.84 -11.00
N ALA A 161 2.75 4.55 -10.70
CA ALA A 161 2.58 4.05 -9.34
C ALA A 161 3.41 2.78 -9.09
N LEU A 162 4.25 2.80 -8.05
CA LEU A 162 5.08 1.67 -7.62
C LEU A 162 4.77 1.34 -6.17
N THR A 163 4.44 0.08 -5.89
CA THR A 163 4.32 -0.45 -4.52
C THR A 163 5.23 -1.66 -4.36
N ILE A 164 6.03 -1.70 -3.30
CA ILE A 164 6.89 -2.84 -2.95
C ILE A 164 6.61 -3.19 -1.49
N LYS A 165 5.89 -4.29 -1.24
CA LYS A 165 5.49 -4.69 0.11
C LYS A 165 5.77 -6.17 0.36
N PRO A 166 6.03 -6.58 1.61
CA PRO A 166 6.11 -8.00 1.93
C PRO A 166 4.75 -8.65 1.66
N SER A 167 4.78 -9.94 1.32
CA SER A 167 3.58 -10.76 1.19
C SER A 167 2.90 -10.88 2.55
N GLU A 168 1.60 -10.58 2.61
CA GLU A 168 0.79 -10.55 3.84
C GLU A 168 0.62 -11.94 4.49
N LEU A 169 1.11 -13.00 3.83
CA LEU A 169 0.78 -14.39 4.12
C LEU A 169 1.80 -15.10 5.02
N ILE A 170 3.03 -14.61 5.14
CA ILE A 170 3.97 -15.12 6.15
C ILE A 170 3.80 -14.27 7.41
N GLY A 171 3.09 -14.83 8.39
CA GLY A 171 2.72 -14.13 9.62
C GLY A 171 3.92 -13.57 10.36
N PHE A 172 3.82 -12.31 10.81
CA PHE A 172 4.52 -11.62 11.91
C PHE A 172 6.05 -11.75 12.08
N TYR A 173 6.78 -12.48 11.23
CA TYR A 173 8.23 -12.57 11.34
C TYR A 173 8.88 -11.32 10.77
N ASN A 174 9.61 -10.67 11.68
CA ASN A 174 10.36 -9.42 11.56
C ASN A 174 11.04 -9.24 10.19
N TYR A 175 10.38 -8.53 9.26
CA TYR A 175 10.95 -8.22 7.95
C TYR A 175 12.01 -7.14 8.10
N ASN A 176 13.26 -7.56 8.35
CA ASN A 176 14.46 -6.73 8.24
C ASN A 176 14.76 -6.41 6.77
N THR A 177 13.77 -5.95 6.02
CA THR A 177 13.98 -5.56 4.62
C THR A 177 14.64 -4.21 4.58
N ILE A 178 15.81 -4.15 3.95
CA ILE A 178 16.55 -2.93 3.71
C ILE A 178 16.49 -2.71 2.21
N ILE A 179 15.79 -1.68 1.73
CA ILE A 179 15.96 -1.24 0.35
C ILE A 179 17.12 -0.22 0.35
N PRO A 180 18.25 -0.52 -0.32
CA PRO A 180 19.41 0.37 -0.32
C PRO A 180 19.11 1.72 -0.97
N GLU A 181 19.79 2.77 -0.52
CA GLU A 181 19.61 4.13 -1.08
C GLU A 181 19.95 4.21 -2.57
N ASP A 182 20.95 3.44 -3.04
CA ASP A 182 21.33 3.42 -4.45
C ASP A 182 20.24 2.82 -5.34
N ILE A 183 19.46 1.85 -4.84
CA ILE A 183 18.28 1.32 -5.54
C ILE A 183 17.19 2.40 -5.62
N ILE A 184 16.91 3.12 -4.53
CA ILE A 184 15.94 4.23 -4.55
C ILE A 184 16.37 5.35 -5.50
N PHE A 185 17.66 5.68 -5.51
CA PHE A 185 18.23 6.63 -6.45
C PHE A 185 18.08 6.15 -7.90
N GLN A 186 18.35 4.87 -8.19
CA GLN A 186 18.15 4.32 -9.53
C GLN A 186 16.68 4.35 -9.96
N PHE A 187 15.75 4.03 -9.06
CA PHE A 187 14.31 4.19 -9.33
C PHE A 187 13.96 5.63 -9.70
N SER A 188 14.55 6.63 -9.03
CA SER A 188 14.27 8.03 -9.35
C SER A 188 14.76 8.42 -10.74
N GLN A 189 15.87 7.84 -11.21
CA GLN A 189 16.41 8.12 -12.54
C GLN A 189 15.57 7.48 -13.65
N ASN A 190 15.03 6.27 -13.39
CA ASN A 190 14.40 5.45 -14.42
C ASN A 190 12.86 5.57 -14.43
N PHE A 191 12.22 5.88 -13.30
CA PHE A 191 10.77 6.09 -13.18
C PHE A 191 10.42 7.56 -13.05
N GLN A 192 10.78 8.36 -14.06
CA GLN A 192 10.59 9.82 -14.06
C GLN A 192 9.12 10.29 -14.08
N ASN A 193 8.18 9.37 -14.28
CA ASN A 193 6.74 9.63 -14.27
C ASN A 193 6.09 9.19 -12.95
N LEU A 194 6.87 8.70 -11.98
CA LEU A 194 6.35 8.18 -10.74
C LEU A 194 5.68 9.29 -9.92
N LYS A 195 4.40 9.11 -9.64
CA LYS A 195 3.56 9.98 -8.82
C LYS A 195 3.18 9.32 -7.50
N HIS A 196 3.19 8.00 -7.44
CA HIS A 196 2.85 7.24 -6.25
C HIS A 196 3.94 6.24 -5.93
N LEU A 197 4.48 6.30 -4.73
CA LEU A 197 5.49 5.38 -4.24
C LEU A 197 5.09 4.87 -2.88
N SER A 198 5.05 3.55 -2.75
CA SER A 198 4.85 2.89 -1.46
C SER A 198 5.84 1.76 -1.25
N PHE A 199 6.49 1.74 -0.11
CA PHE A 199 7.32 0.60 0.26
C PHE A 199 7.53 0.49 1.77
N GLU A 200 8.03 -0.66 2.17
CA GLU A 200 8.49 -0.91 3.53
C GLU A 200 10.01 -0.93 3.57
N ASN A 201 10.60 -0.37 4.62
CA ASN A 201 12.05 -0.38 4.82
C ASN A 201 12.36 -0.34 6.31
N LYS A 202 13.49 -0.91 6.71
CA LYS A 202 14.00 -0.81 8.07
C LYS A 202 14.50 0.60 8.40
N LEU A 203 15.12 1.28 7.44
CA LEU A 203 15.78 2.57 7.67
C LEU A 203 14.84 3.74 7.37
N PHE A 204 14.72 4.69 8.30
CA PHE A 204 13.96 5.93 8.16
C PHE A 204 14.66 6.96 7.27
N ASN A 205 16.00 6.94 7.24
CA ASN A 205 16.80 7.89 6.46
C ASN A 205 16.42 7.90 4.96
N ILE A 206 15.91 6.77 4.45
CA ILE A 206 15.45 6.59 3.08
C ILE A 206 14.33 7.57 2.70
N ILE A 207 13.54 8.07 3.66
CA ILE A 207 12.50 9.06 3.41
C ILE A 207 13.11 10.35 2.84
N GLY A 208 14.23 10.80 3.41
CA GLY A 208 14.94 11.99 2.92
C GLY A 208 15.42 11.79 1.49
N THR A 209 15.99 10.62 1.19
CA THR A 209 16.42 10.22 -0.15
C THR A 209 15.26 10.22 -1.15
N VAL A 210 14.10 9.64 -0.78
CA VAL A 210 12.91 9.65 -1.64
C VAL A 210 12.47 11.07 -1.95
N LEU A 211 12.31 11.92 -0.93
CA LEU A 211 11.80 13.28 -1.13
C LEU A 211 12.77 14.16 -1.89
N LYS A 212 14.08 13.90 -1.78
CA LYS A 212 15.11 14.60 -2.55
C LYS A 212 15.04 14.28 -4.04
N TYR A 213 14.81 13.01 -4.40
CA TYR A 213 14.97 12.57 -5.78
C TYR A 213 13.66 12.41 -6.57
N PHE A 214 12.52 12.17 -5.91
CA PHE A 214 11.23 11.98 -6.57
C PHE A 214 10.39 13.26 -6.63
N ILE A 215 10.92 14.33 -7.21
CA ILE A 215 10.30 15.67 -7.18
C ILE A 215 8.85 15.77 -7.72
N LYS A 216 8.38 14.80 -8.53
CA LYS A 216 7.01 14.75 -9.08
C LYS A 216 6.04 13.94 -8.23
N LEU A 217 6.50 13.39 -7.10
CA LEU A 217 5.70 12.50 -6.27
C LEU A 217 4.49 13.25 -5.69
N GLU A 218 3.30 12.67 -5.86
CA GLU A 218 2.05 13.19 -5.31
C GLU A 218 1.63 12.41 -4.05
N THR A 219 2.03 11.14 -3.95
CA THR A 219 1.73 10.27 -2.81
C THR A 219 2.95 9.45 -2.39
N PHE A 220 3.24 9.50 -1.10
CA PHE A 220 4.27 8.68 -0.48
C PHE A 220 3.69 7.89 0.70
N GLU A 221 3.83 6.56 0.65
CA GLU A 221 3.49 5.67 1.78
C GLU A 221 4.68 4.83 2.21
N PHE A 222 5.12 5.04 3.44
CA PHE A 222 6.25 4.35 4.04
C PHE A 222 5.80 3.54 5.26
N VAL A 223 6.29 2.31 5.37
CA VAL A 223 6.14 1.49 6.58
C VAL A 223 7.53 1.16 7.09
N CYS A 224 7.81 1.54 8.33
CA CYS A 224 9.04 1.12 8.98
C CYS A 224 8.86 -0.25 9.65
N ASN A 225 9.83 -1.14 9.46
CA ASN A 225 9.88 -2.44 10.11
C ASN A 225 11.02 -2.54 11.14
N ASN A 226 11.45 -1.42 11.73
CA ASN A 226 12.54 -1.46 12.70
C ASN A 226 12.12 -2.25 13.95
N SER A 227 12.99 -3.16 14.37
CA SER A 227 12.90 -3.82 15.66
C SER A 227 13.86 -3.14 16.61
N ASP A 228 13.32 -2.60 17.70
CA ASP A 228 14.01 -1.91 18.80
C ASP A 228 15.52 -2.20 18.88
N GLY A 229 16.36 -1.25 18.48
CA GLY A 229 17.82 -1.34 18.74
C GLY A 229 18.72 -0.56 17.79
N ASP A 230 18.34 -0.42 16.52
CA ASP A 230 19.16 0.30 15.55
C ASP A 230 18.78 1.78 15.53
N GLN A 231 19.64 2.62 16.12
CA GLN A 231 19.51 4.08 16.04
C GLN A 231 19.83 4.54 14.62
N ASP A 232 18.83 4.54 13.74
CA ASP A 232 18.94 5.25 12.47
C ASP A 232 18.74 6.75 12.74
N ASN A 233 19.83 7.51 12.63
CA ASN A 233 19.79 8.96 12.76
C ASN A 233 19.18 9.56 11.49
N PHE A 234 17.86 9.57 11.42
CA PHE A 234 17.15 10.25 10.34
C PHE A 234 17.31 11.77 10.49
N VAL A 235 18.06 12.39 9.58
CA VAL A 235 18.15 13.85 9.45
C VAL A 235 17.68 14.23 8.06
N ILE A 236 16.65 15.06 7.98
CA ILE A 236 16.23 15.64 6.72
C ILE A 236 17.08 16.88 6.43
N ASP A 237 17.50 17.02 5.18
CA ASP A 237 18.15 18.21 4.65
C ASP A 237 17.15 19.39 4.68
N GLU A 238 17.51 20.48 5.38
CA GLU A 238 16.66 21.65 5.59
C GLU A 238 16.28 22.37 4.28
N ASP A 239 17.04 22.13 3.21
CA ASP A 239 16.79 22.70 1.88
C ASP A 239 15.74 21.92 1.07
N ILE A 240 15.30 20.74 1.55
CA ILE A 240 14.27 19.96 0.86
C ILE A 240 12.94 20.71 0.93
N LYS A 241 12.37 20.99 -0.26
CA LYS A 241 11.00 21.46 -0.42
C LYS A 241 10.28 20.63 -1.46
N HIS A 242 9.34 19.80 -1.03
CA HIS A 242 8.61 18.90 -1.92
C HIS A 242 7.22 19.44 -2.25
N GLU A 243 7.14 20.33 -3.23
CA GLU A 243 5.90 21.05 -3.54
C GLU A 243 4.80 20.19 -4.19
N ASN A 244 5.15 19.09 -4.86
CA ASN A 244 4.14 18.26 -5.54
C ASN A 244 3.44 17.25 -4.62
N LEU A 245 3.96 17.04 -3.40
CA LEU A 245 3.46 16.00 -2.52
C LEU A 245 2.14 16.42 -1.87
N LYS A 246 1.10 15.62 -2.08
CA LYS A 246 -0.26 15.86 -1.56
C LYS A 246 -0.60 14.89 -0.43
N GLU A 247 -0.07 13.67 -0.48
CA GLU A 247 -0.35 12.64 0.51
C GLU A 247 0.95 12.08 1.11
N PHE A 248 1.07 12.18 2.42
CA PHE A 248 2.19 11.63 3.18
C PHE A 248 1.67 10.64 4.22
N LYS A 249 2.07 9.38 4.10
CA LYS A 249 1.62 8.28 4.95
C LYS A 249 2.82 7.55 5.52
N VAL A 250 2.94 7.49 6.84
CA VAL A 250 4.05 6.79 7.51
C VAL A 250 3.51 5.93 8.65
N LYS A 251 4.05 4.72 8.80
CA LYS A 251 3.68 3.78 9.88
C LYS A 251 4.91 3.31 10.67
N ASN A 252 4.66 2.96 11.94
CA ASN A 252 5.61 2.40 12.90
C ASN A 252 6.79 3.35 13.17
N ILE A 253 6.50 4.54 13.67
CA ILE A 253 7.51 5.57 13.91
C ILE A 253 8.04 5.47 15.33
N GLU A 254 9.35 5.24 15.44
CA GLU A 254 10.05 5.28 16.71
C GLU A 254 10.08 6.71 17.27
N SER A 255 10.01 6.83 18.60
CA SER A 255 9.87 8.11 19.30
C SER A 255 10.96 9.12 18.95
N HIS A 256 12.20 8.67 18.77
CA HIS A 256 13.34 9.53 18.46
C HIS A 256 13.30 10.11 17.04
N ASN A 257 12.60 9.46 16.10
CA ASN A 257 12.46 9.92 14.72
C ASN A 257 11.31 10.91 14.53
N MET A 258 10.49 11.15 15.56
CA MET A 258 9.31 11.99 15.44
C MET A 258 9.64 13.44 15.03
N LYS A 259 10.72 14.01 15.57
CA LYS A 259 11.16 15.37 15.19
C LYS A 259 11.51 15.45 13.70
N SER A 260 12.25 14.47 13.20
CA SER A 260 12.66 14.41 11.79
C SER A 260 11.47 14.19 10.86
N ILE A 261 10.47 13.41 11.28
CA ILE A 261 9.21 13.24 10.55
C ILE A 261 8.40 14.55 10.53
N LEU A 262 8.34 15.29 11.64
CA LEU A 262 7.70 16.61 11.67
C LEU A 262 8.40 17.59 10.72
N ASN A 263 9.73 17.65 10.75
CA ASN A 263 10.51 18.46 9.81
C ASN A 263 10.24 18.05 8.35
N THR A 264 10.10 16.74 8.10
CA THR A 264 9.77 16.20 6.78
C THR A 264 8.40 16.64 6.30
N ILE A 265 7.42 16.63 7.20
CA ILE A 265 6.07 17.10 6.91
C ILE A 265 6.11 18.59 6.57
N SER A 266 6.77 19.42 7.40
CA SER A 266 6.96 20.86 7.16
C SER A 266 7.62 21.17 5.82
N ALA A 267 8.52 20.30 5.34
CA ALA A 267 9.16 20.42 4.02
C ALA A 267 8.21 20.20 2.83
N CYS A 268 6.96 19.79 3.06
CA CYS A 268 5.97 19.47 2.03
C CYS A 268 4.76 20.43 2.11
N PRO A 269 4.85 21.67 1.60
CA PRO A 269 3.87 22.72 1.89
C PRO A 269 2.46 22.48 1.33
N ASN A 270 2.31 21.59 0.34
CA ASN A 270 1.05 21.34 -0.37
C ASN A 270 0.30 20.08 0.08
N LEU A 271 0.63 19.54 1.25
CA LEU A 271 -0.03 18.36 1.79
C LEU A 271 -1.53 18.58 2.00
N GLU A 272 -2.32 17.66 1.45
CA GLU A 272 -3.77 17.56 1.65
C GLU A 272 -4.14 16.45 2.63
N LEU A 273 -3.28 15.42 2.75
CA LEU A 273 -3.45 14.29 3.64
C LEU A 273 -2.15 13.95 4.36
N VAL A 274 -2.23 13.87 5.69
CA VAL A 274 -1.18 13.33 6.55
C VAL A 274 -1.73 12.16 7.35
N LYS A 275 -1.06 11.01 7.25
CA LYS A 275 -1.39 9.80 8.01
C LYS A 275 -0.16 9.26 8.70
N ILE A 276 -0.13 9.33 10.02
CA ILE A 276 0.95 8.81 10.84
C ILE A 276 0.36 7.75 11.78
N SER A 277 1.00 6.60 11.92
CA SER A 277 0.57 5.59 12.90
C SER A 277 1.73 4.86 13.54
N GLY A 278 1.50 4.31 14.74
CA GLY A 278 2.53 3.64 15.51
C GLY A 278 3.53 4.62 16.11
N ILE A 279 3.09 5.85 16.41
CA ILE A 279 3.89 6.84 17.16
C ILE A 279 3.71 6.63 18.67
N SER A 280 4.79 6.77 19.44
CA SER A 280 4.72 6.69 20.91
C SER A 280 3.90 7.82 21.51
N ASP A 281 4.17 9.04 21.06
CA ASP A 281 3.52 10.27 21.52
C ASP A 281 3.71 11.35 20.44
N ILE A 282 2.77 12.30 20.37
CA ILE A 282 2.92 13.56 19.65
C ILE A 282 2.56 14.68 20.61
N SER A 283 3.52 15.57 20.87
CA SER A 283 3.25 16.73 21.71
C SER A 283 2.23 17.66 21.06
N HIS A 284 1.54 18.46 21.87
CA HIS A 284 0.65 19.52 21.36
C HIS A 284 1.38 20.46 20.40
N GLN A 285 2.68 20.70 20.63
CA GLN A 285 3.52 21.49 19.74
C GLN A 285 3.74 20.81 18.38
N GLY A 286 3.96 19.49 18.36
CA GLY A 286 4.08 18.73 17.12
C GLY A 286 2.78 18.72 16.31
N LEU A 287 1.62 18.57 16.97
CA LEU A 287 0.33 18.71 16.31
C LEU A 287 0.13 20.12 15.75
N LYS A 288 0.43 21.15 16.56
CA LYS A 288 0.34 22.55 16.14
C LYS A 288 1.21 22.82 14.91
N GLN A 289 2.46 22.34 14.90
CA GLN A 289 3.35 22.45 13.75
C GLN A 289 2.71 21.89 12.46
N ILE A 290 2.15 20.68 12.50
CA ILE A 290 1.46 20.08 11.34
C ILE A 290 0.30 20.96 10.85
N LEU A 291 -0.49 21.53 11.78
CA LEU A 291 -1.66 22.33 11.41
C LEU A 291 -1.26 23.71 10.87
N ASP A 292 -0.25 24.35 11.47
CA ASP A 292 0.22 25.69 11.09
C ASP A 292 0.96 25.67 9.75
N ASP A 293 1.77 24.63 9.48
CA ASP A 293 2.59 24.52 8.26
C ASP A 293 1.77 24.15 7.01
N HIS A 294 0.56 23.60 7.18
CA HIS A 294 -0.22 23.00 6.08
C HIS A 294 -1.64 23.54 5.97
N LEU A 295 -1.78 24.77 5.47
CA LEU A 295 -3.08 25.42 5.24
C LEU A 295 -4.00 24.66 4.25
N LYS A 296 -3.44 23.80 3.40
CA LYS A 296 -4.19 22.96 2.44
C LYS A 296 -4.61 21.61 3.02
N LEU A 297 -4.23 21.29 4.25
CA LEU A 297 -4.49 20.01 4.88
C LEU A 297 -6.01 19.80 5.05
N LYS A 298 -6.53 18.75 4.43
CA LYS A 298 -7.95 18.37 4.52
C LYS A 298 -8.13 17.18 5.45
N TYR A 299 -7.15 16.27 5.49
CA TYR A 299 -7.25 14.98 6.18
C TYR A 299 -6.05 14.76 7.10
N LEU A 300 -6.31 14.61 8.40
CA LEU A 300 -5.28 14.26 9.38
C LEU A 300 -5.64 12.96 10.09
N LYS A 301 -4.74 11.98 10.08
CA LYS A 301 -4.90 10.73 10.82
C LYS A 301 -3.65 10.43 11.63
N LEU A 302 -3.80 10.38 12.95
CA LEU A 302 -2.72 10.10 13.89
C LEU A 302 -3.07 8.85 14.72
N GLY A 303 -2.16 7.87 14.72
CA GLY A 303 -2.27 6.64 15.49
C GLY A 303 -1.16 6.54 16.52
N MET A 304 -1.51 6.82 17.78
CA MET A 304 -0.60 6.90 18.91
C MET A 304 -0.78 5.69 19.84
N TYR A 305 0.24 5.37 20.63
CA TYR A 305 0.10 4.41 21.73
C TYR A 305 -0.55 5.05 22.94
N ASP A 306 -0.17 6.30 23.23
CA ASP A 306 -0.71 7.10 24.33
C ASP A 306 -0.86 8.55 23.88
N PHE A 307 -2.08 9.11 23.98
CA PHE A 307 -2.35 10.50 23.68
C PHE A 307 -3.36 11.09 24.66
N ASN A 308 -2.99 12.21 25.26
CA ASN A 308 -3.84 12.97 26.17
C ASN A 308 -4.58 14.09 25.40
N PHE A 309 -5.86 13.87 25.11
CA PHE A 309 -6.68 14.85 24.40
C PHE A 309 -7.21 15.91 25.38
N GLN A 310 -6.59 17.09 25.34
CA GLN A 310 -6.87 18.21 26.24
C GLN A 310 -7.59 19.36 25.51
N GLY A 311 -8.10 20.34 26.28
CA GLY A 311 -8.74 21.53 25.72
C GLY A 311 -7.85 22.30 24.73
N VAL A 312 -6.55 22.40 25.00
CA VAL A 312 -5.59 23.05 24.09
C VAL A 312 -5.54 22.34 22.73
N THR A 313 -5.54 21.00 22.72
CA THR A 313 -5.63 20.20 21.48
C THR A 313 -6.93 20.48 20.75
N ALA A 314 -8.03 20.58 21.49
CA ALA A 314 -9.34 20.82 20.92
C ALA A 314 -9.42 22.18 20.22
N GLU A 315 -8.90 23.24 20.86
CA GLU A 315 -8.81 24.59 20.27
C GLU A 315 -7.94 24.60 18.99
N LEU A 316 -6.80 23.91 19.00
CA LEU A 316 -5.95 23.77 17.81
C LEU A 316 -6.73 23.14 16.65
N ILE A 317 -7.41 22.02 16.89
CA ILE A 317 -8.20 21.33 15.86
C ILE A 317 -9.36 22.21 15.37
N LYS A 318 -9.99 22.97 16.27
CA LYS A 318 -11.10 23.87 15.93
C LYS A 318 -10.65 24.99 14.99
N SER A 319 -9.45 25.53 15.20
CA SER A 319 -8.86 26.55 14.33
C SER A 319 -8.43 26.03 12.96
N ALA A 320 -8.26 24.71 12.81
CA ALA A 320 -7.80 24.11 11.56
C ALA A 320 -8.94 23.92 10.54
N ALA A 321 -8.66 24.19 9.27
CA ALA A 321 -9.61 24.03 8.17
C ALA A 321 -9.81 22.57 7.70
N LEU A 322 -9.75 21.59 8.62
CA LEU A 322 -9.81 20.16 8.32
C LEU A 322 -11.22 19.74 7.84
N GLN A 323 -11.27 18.79 6.91
CA GLN A 323 -12.50 18.09 6.51
C GLN A 323 -12.72 16.83 7.37
N SER A 324 -11.64 16.18 7.78
CA SER A 324 -11.69 14.99 8.62
C SER A 324 -10.43 14.87 9.47
N ILE A 325 -10.63 14.47 10.73
CA ILE A 325 -9.54 14.12 11.65
C ILE A 325 -9.83 12.78 12.32
N SER A 326 -8.79 11.95 12.47
CA SER A 326 -8.85 10.66 13.16
C SER A 326 -7.68 10.54 14.12
N LEU A 327 -7.96 10.54 15.42
CA LEU A 327 -6.97 10.36 16.48
C LEU A 327 -7.20 9.00 17.14
N SER A 328 -6.16 8.19 17.31
CA SER A 328 -6.20 6.90 18.01
C SER A 328 -5.10 6.84 19.06
N GLY A 329 -5.30 6.04 20.11
CA GLY A 329 -4.38 6.00 21.25
C GLY A 329 -4.84 6.85 22.42
N LEU A 330 -6.12 7.27 22.45
CA LEU A 330 -6.61 8.15 23.51
C LEU A 330 -6.68 7.37 24.84
N SER A 331 -5.85 7.76 25.81
CA SER A 331 -5.80 7.18 27.16
C SER A 331 -6.57 8.03 28.17
N GLN A 332 -6.47 9.36 28.04
CA GLN A 332 -7.18 10.37 28.80
C GLN A 332 -7.76 11.37 27.81
N PHE A 333 -9.07 11.61 27.88
CA PHE A 333 -9.75 12.55 27.00
C PHE A 333 -11.01 13.09 27.66
N LEU A 334 -11.45 14.25 27.20
CA LEU A 334 -12.74 14.84 27.55
C LEU A 334 -13.89 13.85 27.28
N SER A 335 -14.99 13.92 28.03
CA SER A 335 -16.15 13.07 27.74
C SER A 335 -16.60 13.24 26.29
N LEU A 336 -17.17 12.20 25.68
CA LEU A 336 -17.64 12.28 24.29
C LEU A 336 -18.65 13.40 24.09
N GLU A 337 -19.49 13.62 25.10
CA GLU A 337 -20.50 14.68 25.18
C GLU A 337 -19.83 16.06 25.18
N THR A 338 -18.75 16.24 25.95
CA THR A 338 -17.94 17.46 25.94
C THR A 338 -17.31 17.70 24.56
N ILE A 339 -16.74 16.66 23.94
CA ILE A 339 -16.15 16.76 22.60
C ILE A 339 -17.23 17.13 21.57
N LYS A 340 -18.40 16.50 21.64
CA LYS A 340 -19.53 16.80 20.75
C LYS A 340 -19.98 18.25 20.89
N GLU A 341 -20.14 18.74 22.11
CA GLU A 341 -20.54 20.12 22.36
C GLU A 341 -19.49 21.10 21.85
N PHE A 342 -18.20 20.79 22.07
CA PHE A 342 -17.09 21.63 21.66
C PHE A 342 -16.95 21.78 20.14
N PHE A 343 -17.27 20.72 19.38
CA PHE A 343 -17.09 20.63 17.93
C PHE A 343 -18.40 20.61 17.13
N LYS A 344 -19.54 20.96 17.75
CA LYS A 344 -20.86 20.84 17.13
C LYS A 344 -21.02 21.70 15.86
N GLU A 345 -20.25 22.78 15.75
CA GLU A 345 -20.30 23.71 14.61
C GLU A 345 -19.35 23.29 13.48
N GLU A 346 -18.23 22.64 13.83
CA GLU A 346 -17.17 22.27 12.90
C GLU A 346 -17.34 20.87 12.33
N PHE A 347 -17.84 19.91 13.11
CA PHE A 347 -17.93 18.50 12.72
C PHE A 347 -19.32 17.93 13.02
N SER A 348 -20.07 17.65 11.96
CA SER A 348 -21.41 17.05 12.07
C SER A 348 -21.40 15.58 12.45
N CYS A 349 -20.27 14.88 12.24
CA CYS A 349 -20.14 13.46 12.53
C CYS A 349 -18.95 13.21 13.45
N ILE A 350 -19.24 12.96 14.72
CA ILE A 350 -18.27 12.68 15.77
C ILE A 350 -18.52 11.28 16.31
N LYS A 351 -17.55 10.39 16.12
CA LYS A 351 -17.63 8.99 16.52
C LYS A 351 -16.44 8.63 17.37
N LEU A 352 -16.71 7.97 18.48
CA LEU A 352 -15.71 7.37 19.35
C LEU A 352 -15.81 5.86 19.23
N PHE A 353 -14.69 5.22 18.93
CA PHE A 353 -14.58 3.78 18.85
C PHE A 353 -13.67 3.30 19.95
N LYS A 354 -14.05 2.25 20.65
CA LYS A 354 -13.12 1.49 21.49
C LYS A 354 -12.37 0.53 20.59
N THR A 355 -11.05 0.64 20.56
CA THR A 355 -10.16 -0.18 19.73
C THR A 355 -9.09 -0.79 20.61
N GLY A 356 -8.70 -2.05 20.39
CA GLY A 356 -7.68 -2.65 21.23
C GLY A 356 -7.55 -4.16 21.08
N TRP A 357 -6.35 -4.65 21.36
CA TRP A 357 -6.04 -6.07 21.42
C TRP A 357 -5.97 -6.49 22.89
N ARG A 358 -6.79 -7.48 23.28
CA ARG A 358 -6.92 -8.23 24.56
C ARG A 358 -6.51 -7.55 25.89
N ARG A 359 -5.35 -6.91 26.00
CA ARG A 359 -4.85 -6.22 27.20
C ARG A 359 -4.85 -4.69 27.10
N TRP A 360 -4.79 -4.08 25.92
CA TRP A 360 -4.67 -2.63 25.77
C TRP A 360 -5.90 -2.09 25.03
N SER A 361 -6.80 -1.41 25.74
CA SER A 361 -7.94 -0.72 25.14
C SER A 361 -7.64 0.76 25.03
N TYR A 362 -7.59 1.26 23.81
CA TYR A 362 -7.45 2.68 23.51
C TYR A 362 -8.68 3.16 22.75
N PHE A 363 -9.00 4.45 22.87
CA PHE A 363 -10.08 5.01 22.09
C PHE A 363 -9.55 5.61 20.79
N LYS A 364 -10.43 5.60 19.79
CA LYS A 364 -10.23 6.26 18.51
C LYS A 364 -11.36 7.25 18.29
N LEU A 365 -11.02 8.53 18.23
CA LEU A 365 -11.92 9.62 17.87
C LEU A 365 -11.84 9.87 16.37
N VAL A 366 -12.98 9.91 15.71
CA VAL A 366 -13.12 10.28 14.30
C VAL A 366 -14.12 11.43 14.21
N MET A 367 -13.69 12.54 13.63
CA MET A 367 -14.52 13.71 13.39
C MET A 367 -14.50 14.05 11.91
N LYS A 368 -15.68 14.26 11.32
CA LYS A 368 -15.86 14.55 9.89
C LYS A 368 -16.87 15.66 9.68
N LYS A 369 -16.56 16.57 8.77
CA LYS A 369 -17.53 17.51 8.20
C LYS A 369 -18.52 16.74 7.34
N CYS A 370 -19.80 17.12 7.37
CA CYS A 370 -20.72 16.72 6.32
C CYS A 370 -20.21 17.38 5.04
N GLY A 371 -19.88 16.59 4.03
CA GLY A 371 -19.83 17.14 2.67
C GLY A 371 -21.21 17.69 2.31
N PRO A 372 -21.33 18.52 1.26
CA PRO A 372 -22.64 18.75 0.66
C PRO A 372 -23.27 17.38 0.39
N LEU A 373 -24.50 17.18 0.86
CA LEU A 373 -25.31 16.02 0.50
C LEU A 373 -25.32 15.96 -1.03
N LYS A 374 -24.55 15.04 -1.62
CA LYS A 374 -24.55 14.77 -3.05
C LYS A 374 -25.62 13.75 -3.37
#